data_AF-A0A1E4ZPP5-F1
#
_entry.id   AF-A0A1E4ZPP5-F1
#
_cell.length_a   1.000
_cell.length_b   1.000
_cell.length_c   1.000
_cell.angle_alpha   90.00
_cell.angle_beta   90.00
_cell.angle_gamma   90.00
#
_symmetry.space_group_name_H-M   'P 1'
#
loop_
_entity.id
_entity.type
_entity.pdbx_description
1 polymer ?
#
loop_
_entity_poly.entity_id
_entity_poly.type
_entity_poly.pdbx_seq_one_letter_code
_entity_poly.pdbx_strand_id
1 'polypeptide(L)'
;MHILLSIQTLVNHIFAGLTLYSGKPVAVCLLLTAALNCLANNSLSEPVFRKASSNKVELGRLLFYDKILSGNKNISCSTCHHPSFGTSDGLSLGVGEGGTGVGPTRTTGTGKNRIQRRVPRNAPGLWNLGATEIRTLMHDGRIEQSNLYGNEFNTPAQEWLPDGLDSILAAQALFPMTSETEMAGSNEENEVAGAANDRIDNAWPIIARRVRAIPEYGERFVAAFSTIRRPEEVSIVEIANALAAFIAVEFRSMDSPFDRWRSGDTSALDARQVRGKNLFFGNAQCHHCHSGILFSNHSFKALGLPAFGPGRTRKFDPLPRDVGRMGESDRLEDAYRFRVPMLRNVELTPPYGHNGSYRTLVSMITHHAYPARSRDTWTKEELVLPKAHWLDKIDFIIEQDYLEMARQRSQIDINLPPLLTNEIHDLVAFLHALTGDQAKAQNFIIPERVPSGLPVSQRQLRQNGALP
;
A
#
# COMPACT_ATOMS: atom_id res chain seq x y z
N MET A 1 -24.74 -19.92 0.77
CA MET A 1 -24.64 -21.27 1.35
C MET A 1 -25.56 -22.29 0.68
N HIS A 2 -26.80 -21.93 0.30
CA HIS A 2 -27.75 -22.86 -0.34
C HIS A 2 -27.38 -23.31 -1.78
N ILE A 3 -26.68 -22.48 -2.56
CA ILE A 3 -26.33 -22.82 -3.97
C ILE A 3 -25.21 -23.88 -4.04
N LEU A 4 -24.28 -23.90 -3.08
CA LEU A 4 -23.18 -24.88 -3.02
C LEU A 4 -23.67 -26.29 -2.65
N LEU A 5 -24.69 -26.40 -1.77
CA LEU A 5 -25.29 -27.68 -1.41
C LEU A 5 -26.05 -28.33 -2.57
N SER A 6 -26.66 -27.54 -3.45
CA SER A 6 -27.40 -28.02 -4.63
C SER A 6 -26.49 -28.58 -5.74
N ILE A 7 -25.27 -28.05 -5.86
CA ILE A 7 -24.28 -28.54 -6.83
C ILE A 7 -23.69 -29.89 -6.36
N GLN A 8 -23.43 -30.04 -5.06
CA GLN A 8 -22.94 -31.30 -4.47
C GLN A 8 -23.92 -32.47 -4.65
N THR A 9 -25.23 -32.19 -4.57
CA THR A 9 -26.28 -33.21 -4.74
C THR A 9 -26.44 -33.64 -6.20
N LEU A 10 -26.31 -32.70 -7.14
CA LEU A 10 -26.34 -32.98 -8.58
C LEU A 10 -25.13 -33.83 -9.01
N VAL A 11 -23.95 -33.55 -8.46
CA VAL A 11 -22.72 -34.32 -8.70
C VAL A 11 -22.88 -35.76 -8.18
N ASN A 12 -23.43 -35.95 -6.99
CA ASN A 12 -23.65 -37.30 -6.43
C ASN A 12 -24.67 -38.13 -7.24
N HIS A 13 -25.68 -37.50 -7.87
CA HIS A 13 -26.62 -38.19 -8.75
C HIS A 13 -26.00 -38.60 -10.09
N ILE A 14 -25.09 -37.79 -10.64
CA ILE A 14 -24.35 -38.14 -11.86
C ILE A 14 -23.37 -39.30 -11.59
N PHE A 15 -22.73 -39.33 -10.42
CA PHE A 15 -21.84 -40.43 -10.02
C PHE A 15 -22.58 -41.77 -9.82
N ALA A 16 -23.82 -41.76 -9.32
CA ALA A 16 -24.61 -42.98 -9.15
C ALA A 16 -25.12 -43.58 -10.48
N GLY A 17 -25.28 -42.75 -11.52
CA GLY A 17 -25.78 -43.19 -12.83
C GLY A 17 -24.74 -43.83 -13.75
N LEU A 18 -23.44 -43.58 -13.51
CA LEU A 18 -22.34 -44.05 -14.37
C LEU A 18 -21.74 -45.41 -13.98
N THR A 19 -22.27 -46.07 -12.95
CA THR A 19 -21.83 -47.41 -12.51
C THR A 19 -22.44 -48.57 -13.30
N LEU A 20 -23.28 -48.30 -14.30
CA LEU A 20 -23.87 -49.31 -15.18
C LEU A 20 -23.67 -48.86 -16.62
N TYR A 21 -22.50 -49.13 -17.21
CA TYR A 21 -22.27 -49.51 -18.61
C TYR A 21 -20.77 -49.31 -18.96
N SER A 22 -20.17 -50.40 -19.46
CA SER A 22 -18.91 -50.50 -20.22
C SER A 22 -17.62 -49.88 -19.66
N GLY A 23 -16.62 -50.75 -19.48
CA GLY A 23 -15.30 -50.39 -18.95
C GLY A 23 -14.53 -49.36 -19.78
N LYS A 24 -14.27 -48.20 -19.15
CA LYS A 24 -13.07 -47.35 -19.24
C LYS A 24 -13.24 -46.14 -18.29
N PRO A 25 -13.03 -46.27 -16.96
CA PRO A 25 -13.41 -45.21 -16.01
C PRO A 25 -12.31 -44.19 -15.67
N VAL A 26 -11.05 -44.40 -16.09
CA VAL A 26 -9.93 -43.56 -15.58
C VAL A 26 -9.70 -42.28 -16.38
N ALA A 27 -9.92 -42.29 -17.70
CA ALA A 27 -9.63 -41.13 -18.55
C ALA A 27 -10.66 -39.99 -18.46
N VAL A 28 -11.94 -40.32 -18.25
CA VAL A 28 -13.03 -39.34 -18.18
C VAL A 28 -13.03 -38.60 -16.83
N CYS A 29 -12.63 -39.27 -15.76
CA CYS A 29 -12.54 -38.67 -14.42
C CYS A 29 -11.38 -37.65 -14.28
N LEU A 30 -10.26 -37.89 -14.98
CA LEU A 30 -9.11 -36.97 -15.05
C LEU A 30 -9.39 -35.72 -15.91
N LEU A 31 -10.19 -35.85 -16.98
CA LEU A 31 -10.58 -34.71 -17.82
C LEU A 31 -11.64 -33.82 -17.15
N LEU A 32 -12.59 -34.40 -16.41
CA LEU A 32 -13.58 -33.63 -15.65
C LEU A 32 -12.95 -32.87 -14.47
N THR A 33 -12.00 -33.47 -13.74
CA THR A 33 -11.30 -32.77 -12.65
C THR A 33 -10.40 -31.62 -13.16
N ALA A 34 -9.75 -31.78 -14.31
CA ALA A 34 -9.03 -30.71 -14.97
C ALA A 34 -9.96 -29.57 -15.46
N ALA A 35 -11.13 -29.90 -16.02
CA ALA A 35 -12.11 -28.91 -16.49
C ALA A 35 -12.78 -28.16 -15.32
N LEU A 36 -13.10 -28.84 -14.21
CA LEU A 36 -13.64 -28.20 -12.99
C LEU A 36 -12.60 -27.30 -12.29
N ASN A 37 -11.32 -27.68 -12.27
CA ASN A 37 -10.25 -26.79 -11.78
C ASN A 37 -10.01 -25.58 -12.69
N CYS A 38 -10.23 -25.74 -14.00
CA CYS A 38 -10.16 -24.63 -14.96
C CYS A 38 -11.33 -23.65 -14.78
N LEU A 39 -12.55 -24.17 -14.55
CA LEU A 39 -13.75 -23.35 -14.32
C LEU A 39 -13.76 -22.68 -12.93
N ALA A 40 -13.24 -23.32 -11.89
CA ALA A 40 -13.13 -22.73 -10.56
C ALA A 40 -12.09 -21.59 -10.49
N ASN A 41 -10.97 -21.73 -11.22
CA ASN A 41 -9.92 -20.70 -11.28
C ASN A 41 -10.27 -19.50 -12.18
N ASN A 42 -11.32 -19.60 -13.01
CA ASN A 42 -11.76 -18.53 -13.92
C ASN A 42 -12.83 -17.58 -13.34
N SER A 43 -13.21 -17.74 -12.06
CA SER A 43 -14.35 -17.00 -11.48
C SER A 43 -13.99 -15.68 -10.77
N LEU A 44 -12.72 -15.29 -10.72
CA LEU A 44 -12.33 -13.99 -10.15
C LEU A 44 -12.63 -12.88 -11.18
N SER A 45 -13.66 -12.07 -10.95
CA SER A 45 -13.94 -10.91 -11.80
C SER A 45 -12.75 -9.97 -11.86
N GLU A 46 -12.49 -9.38 -13.04
CA GLU A 46 -11.50 -8.32 -13.19
C GLU A 46 -11.82 -7.15 -12.25
N PRO A 47 -10.80 -6.46 -11.69
CA PRO A 47 -11.05 -5.31 -10.84
C PRO A 47 -11.65 -4.19 -11.68
N VAL A 48 -12.69 -3.55 -11.14
CA VAL A 48 -13.32 -2.39 -11.77
C VAL A 48 -12.58 -1.14 -11.30
N PHE A 49 -12.24 -0.25 -12.24
CA PHE A 49 -11.55 1.00 -11.94
C PHE A 49 -12.41 2.17 -12.41
N ARG A 50 -12.36 3.27 -11.66
CA ARG A 50 -13.06 4.50 -12.05
C ARG A 50 -12.40 5.08 -13.30
N LYS A 51 -13.23 5.56 -14.23
CA LYS A 51 -12.74 6.30 -15.40
C LYS A 51 -12.41 7.73 -14.97
N ALA A 52 -11.32 8.27 -15.51
CA ALA A 52 -10.94 9.66 -15.36
C ALA A 52 -10.63 10.26 -16.72
N SER A 53 -10.88 11.56 -16.90
CA SER A 53 -10.51 12.28 -18.13
C SER A 53 -8.99 12.46 -18.19
N SER A 54 -8.44 12.51 -19.41
CA SER A 54 -7.00 12.76 -19.62
C SER A 54 -6.54 14.07 -18.97
N ASN A 55 -7.35 15.12 -19.03
CA ASN A 55 -7.05 16.41 -18.38
C ASN A 55 -6.92 16.28 -16.86
N LYS A 56 -7.83 15.53 -16.20
CA LYS A 56 -7.79 15.30 -14.76
C LYS A 56 -6.57 14.46 -14.36
N VAL A 57 -6.26 13.42 -15.14
CA VAL A 57 -5.07 12.57 -14.95
C VAL A 57 -3.78 13.37 -15.11
N GLU A 58 -3.66 14.19 -16.16
CA GLU A 58 -2.47 15.02 -16.39
C GLU A 58 -2.28 16.08 -15.30
N LEU A 59 -3.37 16.73 -14.87
CA LEU A 59 -3.34 17.65 -13.75
C LEU A 59 -2.87 16.96 -12.46
N GLY A 60 -3.42 15.77 -12.18
CA GLY A 60 -2.99 14.94 -11.06
C GLY A 60 -1.51 14.54 -11.14
N ARG A 61 -1.03 14.20 -12.35
CA ARG A 61 0.39 13.89 -12.59
C ARG A 61 1.26 15.08 -12.20
N LEU A 62 0.96 16.28 -12.69
CA LEU A 62 1.73 17.47 -12.33
C LEU A 62 1.74 17.71 -10.82
N LEU A 63 0.58 17.63 -10.15
CA LEU A 63 0.46 17.81 -8.70
C LEU A 63 1.23 16.74 -7.89
N PHE A 64 1.24 15.49 -8.34
CA PHE A 64 1.93 14.39 -7.65
C PHE A 64 3.45 14.61 -7.56
N TYR A 65 4.04 15.25 -8.56
CA TYR A 65 5.46 15.59 -8.59
C TYR A 65 5.77 16.99 -8.07
N ASP A 66 4.76 17.85 -7.89
CA ASP A 66 4.95 19.23 -7.46
C ASP A 66 5.05 19.33 -5.93
N LYS A 67 6.13 19.96 -5.46
CA LYS A 67 6.39 20.17 -4.04
C LYS A 67 5.51 21.27 -3.44
N ILE A 68 4.76 22.00 -4.25
CA ILE A 68 3.89 23.10 -3.84
C ILE A 68 2.89 22.72 -2.74
N LEU A 69 2.51 21.44 -2.68
CA LEU A 69 1.57 20.86 -1.73
C LEU A 69 2.14 20.66 -0.32
N SER A 70 3.46 20.72 -0.14
CA SER A 70 4.11 20.61 1.17
C SER A 70 4.27 21.98 1.84
N GLY A 71 4.33 22.01 3.17
CA GLY A 71 4.45 23.23 3.96
C GLY A 71 5.64 24.08 3.51
N ASN A 72 6.84 23.50 3.55
CA ASN A 72 8.11 24.14 3.18
C ASN A 72 8.50 23.97 1.69
N LYS A 73 7.61 23.42 0.85
CA LYS A 73 7.79 23.29 -0.61
C LYS A 73 9.05 22.49 -1.02
N ASN A 74 9.48 21.53 -0.19
CA ASN A 74 10.66 20.70 -0.40
C ASN A 74 10.36 19.23 -0.76
N ILE A 75 9.14 18.77 -0.48
CA ILE A 75 8.70 17.38 -0.66
C ILE A 75 7.38 17.30 -1.44
N SER A 76 7.22 16.24 -2.22
CA SER A 76 6.01 15.92 -3.02
C SER A 76 5.60 14.47 -2.77
N CYS A 77 4.41 14.07 -3.26
CA CYS A 77 3.96 12.67 -3.21
C CYS A 77 5.00 11.74 -3.85
N SER A 78 5.57 12.15 -4.99
CA SER A 78 6.60 11.38 -5.71
C SER A 78 7.92 11.24 -4.95
N THR A 79 8.14 11.98 -3.87
CA THR A 79 9.38 11.84 -3.09
C THR A 79 9.36 10.56 -2.27
N CYS A 80 8.22 10.24 -1.64
CA CYS A 80 8.01 9.00 -0.88
C CYS A 80 7.40 7.87 -1.72
N HIS A 81 6.79 8.18 -2.87
CA HIS A 81 6.20 7.20 -3.77
C HIS A 81 6.86 7.24 -5.15
N HIS A 82 8.20 7.20 -5.16
CA HIS A 82 8.96 7.37 -6.38
C HIS A 82 8.93 6.12 -7.27
N PRO A 83 8.71 6.23 -8.60
CA PRO A 83 8.63 5.07 -9.49
C PRO A 83 9.86 4.15 -9.48
N SER A 84 11.07 4.72 -9.28
CA SER A 84 12.32 3.95 -9.17
C SER A 84 12.32 2.92 -8.03
N PHE A 85 11.45 3.07 -7.03
CA PHE A 85 11.31 2.17 -5.87
C PHE A 85 9.94 1.51 -5.84
N GLY A 86 9.38 1.21 -7.01
CA GLY A 86 8.09 0.53 -7.13
C GLY A 86 6.94 1.33 -6.54
N THR A 87 7.04 2.67 -6.58
CA THR A 87 6.10 3.63 -5.95
C THR A 87 6.01 3.53 -4.41
N SER A 88 6.99 2.88 -3.78
CA SER A 88 7.26 2.95 -2.34
C SER A 88 8.42 3.92 -2.05
N ASP A 89 8.77 4.13 -0.78
CA ASP A 89 9.89 5.01 -0.39
C ASP A 89 11.24 4.26 -0.41
N GLY A 90 11.24 2.93 -0.52
CA GLY A 90 12.49 2.14 -0.44
C GLY A 90 13.17 2.16 0.93
N LEU A 91 12.47 2.61 1.97
CA LEU A 91 12.95 2.78 3.35
C LEU A 91 12.07 2.01 4.33
N SER A 92 12.65 1.56 5.45
CA SER A 92 11.88 0.97 6.55
C SER A 92 10.93 2.00 7.14
N LEU A 93 11.49 3.13 7.57
CA LEU A 93 10.75 4.31 8.02
C LEU A 93 11.22 5.52 7.23
N GLY A 94 10.27 6.15 6.55
CA GLY A 94 10.52 7.33 5.73
C GLY A 94 10.87 8.57 6.55
N VAL A 95 11.23 9.62 5.84
CA VAL A 95 11.51 10.95 6.39
C VAL A 95 10.70 11.97 5.61
N GLY A 96 9.98 12.87 6.27
CA GLY A 96 9.13 13.84 5.59
C GLY A 96 9.83 15.15 5.26
N GLU A 97 9.11 16.23 5.49
CA GLU A 97 9.61 17.61 5.54
C GLU A 97 10.94 17.68 6.31
N GLY A 98 11.89 18.44 5.77
CA GLY A 98 13.28 18.55 6.23
C GLY A 98 14.23 17.58 5.53
N GLY A 99 13.70 16.45 5.04
CA GLY A 99 14.44 15.47 4.26
C GLY A 99 14.69 15.89 2.81
N THR A 100 15.74 15.35 2.19
CA THR A 100 16.05 15.57 0.76
C THR A 100 16.47 14.27 0.08
N GLY A 101 16.31 14.18 -1.24
CA GLY A 101 16.59 12.98 -2.02
C GLY A 101 15.40 12.02 -2.13
N VAL A 102 15.64 10.82 -2.65
CA VAL A 102 14.63 9.75 -2.80
C VAL A 102 15.26 8.40 -2.45
N GLY A 103 14.44 7.44 -2.00
CA GLY A 103 14.93 6.10 -1.72
C GLY A 103 15.94 5.99 -0.58
N PRO A 104 16.83 4.98 -0.62
CA PRO A 104 17.93 4.81 0.33
C PRO A 104 18.93 5.98 0.39
N THR A 105 18.91 6.88 -0.61
CA THR A 105 19.78 8.07 -0.64
C THR A 105 19.22 9.27 0.11
N ARG A 106 18.03 9.14 0.71
CA ARG A 106 17.40 10.23 1.46
C ARG A 106 18.28 10.68 2.63
N THR A 107 18.37 12.00 2.80
CA THR A 107 19.00 12.63 3.97
C THR A 107 17.95 13.13 4.94
N THR A 108 18.36 13.38 6.18
CA THR A 108 17.50 13.73 7.31
C THR A 108 17.52 15.23 7.63
N GLY A 109 17.99 16.05 6.67
CA GLY A 109 18.20 17.48 6.84
C GLY A 109 19.36 17.81 7.78
N THR A 110 19.59 19.11 8.02
CA THR A 110 20.66 19.60 8.89
C THR A 110 20.22 20.84 9.67
N GLY A 111 20.90 21.09 10.80
CA GLY A 111 20.66 22.29 11.61
C GLY A 111 19.21 22.39 12.09
N LYS A 112 18.61 23.56 11.93
CA LYS A 112 17.20 23.83 12.30
C LYS A 112 16.18 23.13 11.39
N ASN A 113 16.59 22.74 10.18
CA ASN A 113 15.71 22.14 9.17
C ASN A 113 15.84 20.61 9.14
N ARG A 114 16.48 20.00 10.15
CA ARG A 114 16.55 18.55 10.26
C ARG A 114 15.20 18.00 10.70
N ILE A 115 14.90 16.77 10.28
CA ILE A 115 13.66 16.11 10.70
C ILE A 115 13.65 15.92 12.23
N GLN A 116 12.50 16.12 12.84
CA GLN A 116 12.31 15.88 14.27
C GLN A 116 11.93 14.43 14.59
N ARG A 117 11.24 13.77 13.65
CA ARG A 117 10.72 12.40 13.79
C ARG A 117 10.73 11.69 12.45
N ARG A 118 10.69 10.36 12.48
CA ARG A 118 10.45 9.54 11.28
C ARG A 118 8.96 9.50 10.95
N VAL A 119 8.65 9.22 9.69
CA VAL A 119 7.31 8.78 9.31
C VAL A 119 7.01 7.49 10.09
N PRO A 120 5.86 7.37 10.78
CA PRO A 120 5.57 6.26 11.69
C PRO A 120 5.58 4.86 11.10
N ARG A 121 5.44 4.74 9.78
CA ARG A 121 5.27 3.46 9.06
C ARG A 121 5.98 3.51 7.71
N ASN A 122 6.24 2.32 7.16
CA ASN A 122 6.71 2.16 5.80
C ASN A 122 5.65 2.67 4.81
N ALA A 123 6.09 3.38 3.77
CA ALA A 123 5.23 3.84 2.68
C ALA A 123 4.99 2.70 1.68
N PRO A 124 3.75 2.20 1.54
CA PRO A 124 3.47 1.10 0.62
C PRO A 124 3.53 1.57 -0.84
N GLY A 125 3.68 0.62 -1.77
CA GLY A 125 3.44 0.89 -3.20
C GLY A 125 2.01 1.33 -3.48
N LEU A 126 1.82 2.16 -4.51
CA LEU A 126 0.54 2.73 -4.92
C LEU A 126 -0.23 1.86 -5.95
N TRP A 127 0.19 0.61 -6.12
CA TRP A 127 -0.34 -0.28 -7.15
C TRP A 127 -1.84 -0.55 -6.98
N ASN A 128 -2.59 -0.36 -8.07
CA ASN A 128 -4.02 -0.69 -8.18
C ASN A 128 -4.95 -0.02 -7.15
N LEU A 129 -4.52 1.06 -6.48
CA LEU A 129 -5.36 1.77 -5.49
C LEU A 129 -6.64 2.39 -6.08
N GLY A 130 -6.74 2.49 -7.41
CA GLY A 130 -7.94 2.93 -8.12
C GLY A 130 -9.06 1.89 -8.25
N ALA A 131 -8.84 0.66 -7.79
CA ALA A 131 -9.85 -0.41 -7.86
C ALA A 131 -11.02 -0.11 -6.90
N THR A 132 -12.27 -0.23 -7.39
CA THR A 132 -13.49 0.12 -6.63
C THR A 132 -13.82 -0.87 -5.52
N GLU A 133 -13.19 -2.04 -5.51
CA GLU A 133 -13.31 -3.03 -4.43
C GLU A 133 -12.57 -2.61 -3.16
N ILE A 134 -11.63 -1.67 -3.26
CA ILE A 134 -10.89 -1.16 -2.11
C ILE A 134 -11.81 -0.23 -1.31
N ARG A 135 -12.18 -0.67 -0.10
CA ARG A 135 -13.02 0.09 0.83
C ARG A 135 -12.29 0.62 2.06
N THR A 136 -11.01 0.26 2.22
CA THR A 136 -10.18 0.65 3.37
C THR A 136 -8.73 0.84 2.95
N LEU A 137 -8.12 1.94 3.37
CA LEU A 137 -6.73 2.34 3.11
C LEU A 137 -5.95 2.57 4.40
N MET A 138 -4.62 2.70 4.27
CA MET A 138 -3.63 2.76 5.34
C MET A 138 -3.41 1.42 6.06
N HIS A 139 -2.26 1.27 6.73
CA HIS A 139 -1.90 0.03 7.42
C HIS A 139 -2.84 -0.32 8.59
N ASP A 140 -3.42 0.67 9.27
CA ASP A 140 -4.40 0.50 10.35
C ASP A 140 -5.85 0.59 9.87
N GLY A 141 -6.06 0.90 8.59
CA GLY A 141 -7.39 1.09 8.05
C GLY A 141 -8.09 2.37 8.52
N ARG A 142 -7.36 3.41 8.91
CA ARG A 142 -7.96 4.67 9.40
C ARG A 142 -8.72 5.49 8.35
N ILE A 143 -8.73 5.03 7.10
CA ILE A 143 -9.48 5.65 6.01
C ILE A 143 -10.36 4.56 5.43
N GLU A 144 -11.67 4.69 5.65
CA GLU A 144 -12.66 3.68 5.25
C GLU A 144 -13.84 4.32 4.57
N GLN A 145 -14.48 3.58 3.66
CA GLN A 145 -15.78 3.97 3.17
C GLN A 145 -16.85 3.69 4.20
N SER A 146 -17.47 4.74 4.71
CA SER A 146 -18.48 4.68 5.78
C SER A 146 -19.18 6.02 5.87
N ASN A 147 -20.51 6.02 5.98
CA ASN A 147 -21.28 7.27 6.09
C ASN A 147 -21.48 7.74 7.54
N LEU A 148 -20.56 7.41 8.45
CA LEU A 148 -20.70 7.71 9.88
C LEU A 148 -20.81 9.22 10.16
N TYR A 149 -20.07 10.05 9.41
CA TYR A 149 -20.03 11.50 9.56
C TYR A 149 -20.78 12.26 8.45
N GLY A 150 -21.52 11.55 7.58
CA GLY A 150 -22.32 12.16 6.50
C GLY A 150 -21.54 12.56 5.24
N ASN A 151 -20.24 12.28 5.17
CA ASN A 151 -19.33 12.63 4.07
C ASN A 151 -18.74 11.39 3.36
N GLU A 152 -19.46 10.27 3.36
CA GLU A 152 -19.14 8.98 2.72
C GLU A 152 -17.88 8.25 3.22
N PHE A 153 -17.05 8.86 4.06
CA PHE A 153 -15.82 8.26 4.58
C PHE A 153 -15.67 8.39 6.11
N ASN A 154 -15.17 7.33 6.75
CA ASN A 154 -14.61 7.41 8.09
C ASN A 154 -13.11 7.68 7.97
N THR A 155 -12.66 8.83 8.44
CA THR A 155 -11.27 9.28 8.34
C THR A 155 -10.83 10.02 9.60
N PRO A 156 -9.52 10.29 9.80
CA PRO A 156 -9.06 11.08 10.94
C PRO A 156 -9.62 12.51 10.98
N ALA A 157 -10.16 13.02 9.88
CA ALA A 157 -10.82 14.34 9.84
C ALA A 157 -12.29 14.30 10.26
N GLN A 158 -12.92 13.13 10.35
CA GLN A 158 -14.31 12.96 10.82
C GLN A 158 -15.27 13.91 10.08
N GLU A 159 -16.08 14.70 10.78
CA GLU A 159 -16.99 15.70 10.21
C GLU A 159 -16.29 16.87 9.48
N TRP A 160 -14.98 17.06 9.68
CA TRP A 160 -14.20 18.10 9.03
C TRP A 160 -13.72 17.71 7.63
N LEU A 161 -13.86 16.44 7.23
CA LEU A 161 -13.54 16.02 5.86
C LEU A 161 -14.51 16.67 4.86
N PRO A 162 -14.03 17.32 3.79
CA PRO A 162 -14.89 18.00 2.82
C PRO A 162 -15.69 17.02 1.96
N ASP A 163 -16.89 17.43 1.56
CA ASP A 163 -17.71 16.72 0.58
C ASP A 163 -17.13 16.82 -0.84
N GLY A 164 -17.56 15.91 -1.73
CA GLY A 164 -17.22 15.94 -3.16
C GLY A 164 -15.98 15.15 -3.56
N LEU A 165 -15.43 14.32 -2.66
CA LEU A 165 -14.31 13.42 -2.96
C LEU A 165 -14.79 12.21 -3.78
N ASP A 166 -14.22 12.01 -4.98
CA ASP A 166 -14.64 11.00 -5.96
C ASP A 166 -14.39 9.55 -5.48
N SER A 167 -13.51 9.35 -4.49
CA SER A 167 -13.08 8.02 -4.03
C SER A 167 -12.37 8.06 -2.68
N ILE A 168 -12.22 6.89 -2.06
CA ILE A 168 -11.39 6.71 -0.85
C ILE A 168 -9.92 7.10 -1.07
N LEU A 169 -9.42 6.96 -2.30
CA LEU A 169 -8.07 7.39 -2.67
C LEU A 169 -7.95 8.92 -2.69
N ALA A 170 -9.01 9.63 -3.10
CA ALA A 170 -9.06 11.08 -3.00
C ALA A 170 -9.07 11.53 -1.53
N ALA A 171 -9.87 10.87 -0.69
CA ALA A 171 -9.83 11.11 0.76
C ALA A 171 -8.42 10.88 1.34
N GLN A 172 -7.76 9.78 0.96
CA GLN A 172 -6.40 9.49 1.43
C GLN A 172 -5.37 10.54 1.03
N ALA A 173 -5.47 11.10 -0.18
CA ALA A 173 -4.53 12.09 -0.69
C ALA A 173 -4.44 13.37 0.18
N LEU A 174 -5.47 13.66 0.99
CA LEU A 174 -5.53 14.84 1.85
C LEU A 174 -4.59 14.79 3.07
N PHE A 175 -4.37 13.60 3.63
CA PHE A 175 -3.75 13.45 4.95
C PHE A 175 -2.23 13.69 4.98
N PRO A 176 -1.44 13.23 3.98
CA PRO A 176 -0.01 13.51 3.95
C PRO A 176 0.31 15.01 3.97
N MET A 177 -0.54 15.82 3.31
CA MET A 177 -0.40 17.29 3.25
C MET A 177 -0.57 17.99 4.60
N THR A 178 -1.22 17.33 5.57
CA THR A 178 -1.51 17.85 6.92
C THR A 178 -0.69 17.17 8.00
N SER A 179 0.13 16.19 7.62
CA SER A 179 0.88 15.36 8.54
C SER A 179 2.24 15.99 8.84
N GLU A 180 2.50 16.23 10.12
CA GLU A 180 3.74 16.83 10.64
C GLU A 180 4.98 16.10 10.12
N THR A 181 4.97 14.77 10.20
CA THR A 181 6.11 13.92 9.82
C THR A 181 6.19 13.61 8.33
N GLU A 182 5.22 14.04 7.52
CA GLU A 182 5.17 13.78 6.08
C GLU A 182 5.36 15.07 5.28
N MET A 183 4.31 15.83 4.96
CA MET A 183 4.45 17.00 4.06
C MET A 183 4.20 18.34 4.74
N ALA A 184 3.59 18.40 5.92
CA ALA A 184 3.28 19.68 6.57
C ALA A 184 4.53 20.32 7.20
N GLY A 185 5.36 19.54 7.89
CA GLY A 185 6.45 20.03 8.74
C GLY A 185 6.05 20.19 10.20
N SER A 186 7.02 20.51 11.05
CA SER A 186 6.80 20.67 12.50
C SER A 186 6.04 21.96 12.81
N ASN A 187 5.38 21.99 13.97
CA ASN A 187 4.72 23.21 14.44
C ASN A 187 5.71 24.40 14.45
N GLU A 188 5.22 25.59 14.10
CA GLU A 188 5.98 26.85 13.96
C GLU A 188 6.93 26.94 12.75
N GLU A 189 7.12 25.89 11.95
CA GLU A 189 7.99 25.97 10.77
C GLU A 189 7.37 26.76 9.62
N ASN A 190 6.05 26.62 9.41
CA ASN A 190 5.32 27.29 8.34
C ASN A 190 3.80 27.37 8.61
N GLU A 191 3.10 28.13 7.77
CA GLU A 191 1.65 28.36 7.84
C GLU A 191 0.80 27.07 7.74
N VAL A 192 1.25 26.07 6.96
CA VAL A 192 0.52 24.80 6.76
C VAL A 192 0.64 23.95 8.01
N ALA A 193 1.85 23.84 8.57
CA ALA A 193 2.11 23.12 9.82
C ALA A 193 1.34 23.72 11.00
N GLY A 194 1.40 25.06 11.16
CA GLY A 194 0.65 25.75 12.22
C GLY A 194 -0.86 25.53 12.08
N ALA A 195 -1.40 25.70 10.88
CA ALA A 195 -2.82 25.48 10.62
C ALA A 195 -3.26 24.03 10.89
N ALA A 196 -2.49 23.05 10.40
CA ALA A 196 -2.78 21.62 10.59
C ALA A 196 -2.70 21.20 12.07
N ASN A 197 -1.80 21.81 12.86
CA ASN A 197 -1.69 21.59 14.29
C ASN A 197 -2.92 22.11 15.06
N ASP A 198 -3.48 23.25 14.66
CA ASP A 198 -4.70 23.81 15.27
C ASP A 198 -5.94 22.97 14.95
N ARG A 199 -6.14 22.65 13.66
CA ARG A 199 -7.20 21.75 13.20
C ARG A 199 -6.87 21.19 11.83
N ILE A 200 -7.10 19.90 11.62
CA ILE A 200 -6.66 19.16 10.44
C ILE A 200 -7.07 19.79 9.10
N ASP A 201 -8.26 20.38 9.02
CA ASP A 201 -8.82 20.99 7.80
C ASP A 201 -8.32 22.42 7.53
N ASN A 202 -7.75 23.11 8.52
CA ASN A 202 -7.33 24.52 8.37
C ASN A 202 -6.19 24.69 7.35
N ALA A 203 -5.37 23.67 7.15
CA ALA A 203 -4.27 23.67 6.20
C ALA A 203 -4.75 23.58 4.73
N TRP A 204 -5.89 22.92 4.48
CA TRP A 204 -6.35 22.64 3.12
C TRP A 204 -6.71 23.91 2.31
N PRO A 205 -7.41 24.92 2.84
CA PRO A 205 -7.63 26.19 2.14
C PRO A 205 -6.35 26.93 1.78
N ILE A 206 -5.30 26.83 2.62
CA ILE A 206 -3.99 27.46 2.38
C ILE A 206 -3.34 26.81 1.15
N ILE A 207 -3.30 25.48 1.14
CA ILE A 207 -2.73 24.69 0.03
C ILE A 207 -3.53 24.93 -1.26
N ALA A 208 -4.86 24.88 -1.20
CA ALA A 208 -5.72 25.11 -2.37
C ALA A 208 -5.52 26.50 -2.96
N ARG A 209 -5.47 27.54 -2.12
CA ARG A 209 -5.19 28.92 -2.55
C ARG A 209 -3.84 29.04 -3.23
N ARG A 210 -2.80 28.41 -2.66
CA ARG A 210 -1.44 28.41 -3.20
C ARG A 210 -1.38 27.80 -4.60
N VAL A 211 -2.04 26.66 -4.79
CA VAL A 211 -2.07 25.96 -6.08
C VAL A 211 -2.85 26.77 -7.12
N ARG A 212 -4.07 27.21 -6.80
CA ARG A 212 -4.95 27.90 -7.76
C ARG A 212 -4.46 29.31 -8.13
N ALA A 213 -3.60 29.91 -7.33
CA ALA A 213 -2.97 31.19 -7.62
C ALA A 213 -1.86 31.11 -8.69
N ILE A 214 -1.42 29.90 -9.07
CA ILE A 214 -0.51 29.69 -10.19
C ILE A 214 -1.35 29.67 -11.48
N PRO A 215 -1.16 30.61 -12.43
CA PRO A 215 -2.04 30.74 -13.60
C PRO A 215 -2.20 29.44 -14.41
N GLU A 216 -1.09 28.74 -14.66
CA GLU A 216 -1.10 27.46 -15.40
C GLU A 216 -1.92 26.38 -14.66
N TYR A 217 -1.89 26.32 -13.33
CA TYR A 217 -2.76 25.41 -12.59
C TYR A 217 -4.22 25.83 -12.67
N GLY A 218 -4.52 27.12 -12.46
CA GLY A 218 -5.89 27.65 -12.54
C GLY A 218 -6.59 27.28 -13.85
N GLU A 219 -5.92 27.50 -14.99
CA GLU A 219 -6.44 27.12 -16.31
C GLU A 219 -6.66 25.60 -16.45
N ARG A 220 -5.71 24.80 -15.96
CA ARG A 220 -5.82 23.33 -16.00
C ARG A 220 -6.96 22.80 -15.14
N PHE A 221 -7.26 23.42 -13.99
CA PHE A 221 -8.42 23.05 -13.18
C PHE A 221 -9.74 23.34 -13.89
N VAL A 222 -9.88 24.53 -14.49
CA VAL A 222 -11.06 24.89 -15.29
C VAL A 222 -11.24 23.92 -16.47
N ALA A 223 -10.15 23.48 -17.11
CA ALA A 223 -10.20 22.53 -18.20
C ALA A 223 -10.46 21.06 -17.76
N ALA A 224 -10.16 20.70 -16.51
CA ALA A 224 -10.28 19.34 -16.00
C ALA A 224 -11.61 19.06 -15.29
N PHE A 225 -12.24 20.09 -14.71
CA PHE A 225 -13.46 19.98 -13.91
C PHE A 225 -14.58 20.85 -14.48
N SER A 226 -15.64 20.21 -15.00
CA SER A 226 -16.78 20.91 -15.60
C SER A 226 -17.58 21.79 -14.62
N THR A 227 -17.43 21.53 -13.32
CA THR A 227 -18.03 22.30 -12.22
C THR A 227 -17.26 23.57 -11.89
N ILE A 228 -15.98 23.68 -12.30
CA ILE A 228 -15.11 24.82 -12.01
C ILE A 228 -15.13 25.77 -13.20
N ARG A 229 -15.59 27.00 -12.99
CA ARG A 229 -15.65 28.04 -14.03
C ARG A 229 -14.50 29.03 -13.93
N ARG A 230 -13.94 29.20 -12.74
CA ARG A 230 -12.82 30.11 -12.49
C ARG A 230 -11.84 29.52 -11.49
N PRO A 231 -10.54 29.86 -11.54
CA PRO A 231 -9.53 29.34 -10.62
C PRO A 231 -9.87 29.54 -9.13
N GLU A 232 -10.59 30.60 -8.77
CA GLU A 232 -10.94 30.91 -7.37
C GLU A 232 -11.94 29.93 -6.76
N GLU A 233 -12.61 29.11 -7.57
CA GLU A 233 -13.55 28.06 -7.14
C GLU A 233 -12.83 26.77 -6.76
N VAL A 234 -11.56 26.60 -7.15
CA VAL A 234 -10.76 25.41 -6.85
C VAL A 234 -10.53 25.30 -5.34
N SER A 235 -10.90 24.16 -4.78
CA SER A 235 -10.69 23.78 -3.39
C SER A 235 -9.66 22.65 -3.28
N ILE A 236 -9.46 22.13 -2.06
CA ILE A 236 -8.62 20.94 -1.87
C ILE A 236 -9.25 19.69 -2.49
N VAL A 237 -10.57 19.67 -2.69
CA VAL A 237 -11.33 18.54 -3.23
C VAL A 237 -10.90 18.27 -4.67
N GLU A 238 -10.82 19.30 -5.51
CA GLU A 238 -10.35 19.15 -6.90
C GLU A 238 -8.90 18.69 -6.97
N ILE A 239 -8.03 19.17 -6.07
CA ILE A 239 -6.63 18.73 -5.96
C ILE A 239 -6.58 17.24 -5.63
N ALA A 240 -7.31 16.81 -4.60
CA ALA A 240 -7.38 15.42 -4.17
C ALA A 240 -7.96 14.49 -5.25
N ASN A 241 -9.02 14.92 -5.93
CA ASN A 241 -9.64 14.18 -7.02
C ASN A 241 -8.71 14.05 -8.25
N ALA A 242 -7.94 15.09 -8.56
CA ALA A 242 -6.92 15.03 -9.61
C ALA A 242 -5.79 14.05 -9.25
N LEU A 243 -5.25 14.14 -8.03
CA LEU A 243 -4.23 13.20 -7.53
C LEU A 243 -4.72 11.75 -7.58
N ALA A 244 -5.93 11.49 -7.08
CA ALA A 244 -6.52 10.15 -7.10
C ALA A 244 -6.73 9.62 -8.52
N ALA A 245 -7.18 10.47 -9.45
CA ALA A 245 -7.31 10.10 -10.86
C ALA A 245 -5.98 9.69 -11.49
N PHE A 246 -4.91 10.44 -11.24
CA PHE A 246 -3.58 10.10 -11.70
C PHE A 246 -3.10 8.77 -11.11
N ILE A 247 -3.11 8.62 -9.79
CA ILE A 247 -2.65 7.41 -9.09
C ILE A 247 -3.44 6.18 -9.56
N ALA A 248 -4.76 6.31 -9.72
CA ALA A 248 -5.64 5.23 -10.17
C ALA A 248 -5.34 4.74 -11.59
N VAL A 249 -4.90 5.63 -12.48
CA VAL A 249 -4.62 5.31 -13.89
C VAL A 249 -3.17 4.87 -14.08
N GLU A 250 -2.21 5.66 -13.58
CA GLU A 250 -0.78 5.45 -13.82
C GLU A 250 -0.27 4.16 -13.16
N PHE A 251 -0.71 3.88 -11.93
CA PHE A 251 -0.21 2.73 -11.15
C PHE A 251 -1.13 1.51 -11.23
N ARG A 252 -1.92 1.42 -12.31
CA ARG A 252 -2.68 0.23 -12.64
C ARG A 252 -1.74 -0.85 -13.18
N SER A 253 -1.84 -2.07 -12.67
CA SER A 253 -1.00 -3.19 -13.08
C SER A 253 -1.77 -4.50 -13.05
N MET A 254 -2.07 -4.99 -14.25
CA MET A 254 -2.90 -6.16 -14.56
C MET A 254 -2.32 -6.92 -15.77
N ASP A 255 -1.01 -6.82 -15.97
CA ASP A 255 -0.25 -7.30 -17.12
C ASP A 255 0.90 -8.25 -16.71
N SER A 256 0.82 -8.84 -15.51
CA SER A 256 1.85 -9.72 -14.98
C SER A 256 1.88 -11.09 -15.69
N PRO A 257 2.98 -11.86 -15.56
CA PRO A 257 3.02 -13.26 -15.99
C PRO A 257 1.85 -14.10 -15.44
N PHE A 258 1.43 -13.85 -14.19
CA PHE A 258 0.25 -14.51 -13.62
C PHE A 258 -1.06 -14.12 -14.31
N ASP A 259 -1.20 -12.86 -14.72
CA ASP A 259 -2.38 -12.40 -15.46
C ASP A 259 -2.48 -13.08 -16.83
N ARG A 260 -1.36 -13.19 -17.56
CA ARG A 260 -1.30 -13.94 -18.83
C ARG A 260 -1.62 -15.43 -18.64
N TRP A 261 -1.08 -16.05 -17.60
CA TRP A 261 -1.38 -17.43 -17.25
C TRP A 261 -2.87 -17.64 -16.98
N ARG A 262 -3.50 -16.72 -16.26
CA ARG A 262 -4.94 -16.73 -16.00
C ARG A 262 -5.76 -16.56 -17.28
N SER A 263 -5.28 -15.76 -18.23
CA SER A 263 -5.88 -15.59 -19.55
C SER A 263 -5.65 -16.77 -20.51
N GLY A 264 -4.98 -17.84 -20.07
CA GLY A 264 -4.81 -19.09 -20.81
C GLY A 264 -3.39 -19.36 -21.32
N ASP A 265 -2.45 -18.42 -21.19
CA ASP A 265 -1.05 -18.65 -21.54
C ASP A 265 -0.32 -19.41 -20.43
N THR A 266 -0.49 -20.74 -20.43
CA THR A 266 0.14 -21.61 -19.42
C THR A 266 1.68 -21.55 -19.42
N SER A 267 2.30 -21.03 -20.48
CA SER A 267 3.75 -20.87 -20.60
C SER A 267 4.28 -19.58 -19.96
N ALA A 268 3.39 -18.67 -19.56
CA ALA A 268 3.76 -17.42 -18.91
C ALA A 268 4.40 -17.62 -17.52
N LEU A 269 4.17 -18.77 -16.87
CA LEU A 269 4.83 -19.14 -15.62
C LEU A 269 5.88 -20.22 -15.84
N ASP A 270 7.08 -20.00 -15.30
CA ASP A 270 8.12 -21.02 -15.26
C ASP A 270 7.81 -22.12 -14.22
N ALA A 271 8.60 -23.21 -14.25
CA ALA A 271 8.39 -24.35 -13.36
C ALA A 271 8.48 -24.02 -11.86
N ARG A 272 9.30 -23.04 -11.46
CA ARG A 272 9.40 -22.60 -10.06
C ARG A 272 8.19 -21.77 -9.66
N GLN A 273 7.77 -20.85 -10.52
CA GLN A 273 6.59 -20.03 -10.34
C GLN A 273 5.32 -20.89 -10.22
N VAL A 274 5.21 -21.95 -11.02
CA VAL A 274 4.10 -22.92 -10.91
C VAL A 274 4.12 -23.64 -9.57
N ARG A 275 5.28 -24.10 -9.08
CA ARG A 275 5.39 -24.73 -7.75
C ARG A 275 5.01 -23.75 -6.64
N GLY A 276 5.53 -22.52 -6.69
CA GLY A 276 5.19 -21.45 -5.75
C GLY A 276 3.71 -21.11 -5.73
N LYS A 277 3.08 -21.01 -6.90
CA LYS A 277 1.63 -20.81 -7.05
C LYS A 277 0.86 -21.93 -6.35
N ASN A 278 1.25 -23.19 -6.59
CA ASN A 278 0.59 -24.34 -6.00
C ASN A 278 0.76 -24.39 -4.48
N LEU A 279 1.93 -23.98 -3.95
CA LEU A 279 2.12 -23.79 -2.51
C LEU A 279 1.20 -22.69 -1.97
N PHE A 280 1.20 -21.52 -2.60
CA PHE A 280 0.44 -20.34 -2.18
C PHE A 280 -1.07 -20.59 -2.05
N PHE A 281 -1.65 -21.23 -3.06
CA PHE A 281 -3.07 -21.61 -3.11
C PHE A 281 -3.37 -22.97 -2.48
N GLY A 282 -2.34 -23.69 -2.02
CA GLY A 282 -2.46 -25.01 -1.42
C GLY A 282 -1.91 -25.00 0.01
N ASN A 283 -0.91 -25.86 0.24
CA ASN A 283 -0.46 -26.20 1.58
C ASN A 283 0.16 -25.03 2.36
N ALA A 284 0.72 -24.00 1.71
CA ALA A 284 1.26 -22.84 2.44
C ALA A 284 0.16 -21.90 2.96
N GLN A 285 -1.09 -22.08 2.52
CA GLN A 285 -2.29 -21.35 3.01
C GLN A 285 -2.24 -19.81 2.91
N CYS A 286 -1.31 -19.25 2.13
CA CYS A 286 -1.15 -17.80 1.97
C CYS A 286 -2.44 -17.15 1.44
N HIS A 287 -3.14 -17.84 0.54
CA HIS A 287 -4.37 -17.39 -0.08
C HIS A 287 -5.54 -17.18 0.89
N HIS A 288 -5.51 -17.70 2.13
CA HIS A 288 -6.59 -17.44 3.11
C HIS A 288 -6.69 -15.96 3.49
N CYS A 289 -5.57 -15.23 3.47
CA CYS A 289 -5.53 -13.78 3.69
C CYS A 289 -5.26 -13.02 2.39
N HIS A 290 -4.37 -13.54 1.56
CA HIS A 290 -3.99 -12.96 0.27
C HIS A 290 -4.83 -13.53 -0.88
N SER A 291 -6.15 -13.37 -0.79
CA SER A 291 -7.12 -13.85 -1.78
C SER A 291 -7.54 -12.79 -2.79
N GLY A 292 -8.32 -13.19 -3.78
CA GLY A 292 -8.92 -12.27 -4.75
C GLY A 292 -7.90 -11.76 -5.78
N ILE A 293 -8.36 -10.91 -6.69
CA ILE A 293 -7.55 -10.50 -7.84
C ILE A 293 -6.39 -9.58 -7.47
N LEU A 294 -6.51 -8.85 -6.35
CA LEU A 294 -5.45 -8.00 -5.79
C LEU A 294 -4.58 -8.72 -4.74
N PHE A 295 -4.82 -10.01 -4.48
CA PHE A 295 -4.10 -10.81 -3.48
C PHE A 295 -4.18 -10.21 -2.07
N SER A 296 -5.36 -9.75 -1.68
CA SER A 296 -5.71 -9.26 -0.35
C SER A 296 -7.22 -9.35 -0.17
N ASN A 297 -7.67 -9.92 0.94
CA ASN A 297 -9.07 -9.81 1.39
C ASN A 297 -9.36 -8.53 2.19
N HIS A 298 -8.37 -7.64 2.32
CA HIS A 298 -8.43 -6.39 3.07
C HIS A 298 -8.76 -6.53 4.57
N SER A 299 -8.68 -7.75 5.12
CA SER A 299 -8.80 -8.00 6.56
C SER A 299 -7.60 -7.46 7.33
N PHE A 300 -7.68 -7.52 8.66
CA PHE A 300 -6.63 -7.08 9.57
C PHE A 300 -6.05 -8.29 10.31
N LYS A 301 -4.72 -8.39 10.35
CA LYS A 301 -3.98 -9.48 11.00
C LYS A 301 -2.80 -8.98 11.80
N ALA A 302 -2.59 -9.53 12.97
CA ALA A 302 -1.36 -9.38 13.75
C ALA A 302 -0.38 -10.46 13.31
N LEU A 303 0.77 -10.04 12.79
CA LEU A 303 1.88 -10.94 12.41
C LEU A 303 2.97 -11.00 13.48
N GLY A 304 2.92 -10.14 14.50
CA GLY A 304 3.99 -10.02 15.48
C GLY A 304 5.32 -9.59 14.84
N LEU A 305 5.32 -8.59 13.94
CA LEU A 305 6.57 -8.05 13.38
C LEU A 305 7.43 -7.36 14.46
N PRO A 306 8.77 -7.38 14.36
CA PRO A 306 9.65 -6.62 15.24
C PRO A 306 9.22 -5.15 15.34
N ALA A 307 9.20 -4.60 16.56
CA ALA A 307 8.72 -3.25 16.81
C ALA A 307 9.88 -2.28 16.98
N PHE A 308 9.81 -1.20 16.22
CA PHE A 308 10.74 -0.07 16.22
C PHE A 308 10.06 1.12 15.54
N GLY A 309 10.70 2.27 15.59
CA GLY A 309 10.16 3.55 15.15
C GLY A 309 9.21 4.17 16.17
N PRO A 310 8.67 5.36 15.84
CA PRO A 310 7.73 6.04 16.73
C PRO A 310 6.35 5.35 16.76
N GLY A 311 6.00 4.59 15.72
CA GLY A 311 4.66 4.01 15.57
C GLY A 311 3.55 5.07 15.53
N ARG A 312 2.30 4.63 15.33
CA ARG A 312 1.14 5.50 15.52
C ARG A 312 0.53 5.29 16.91
N THR A 313 1.07 6.04 17.86
CA THR A 313 0.61 6.04 19.25
C THR A 313 -0.75 6.72 19.40
N ARG A 314 -1.62 6.17 20.26
CA ARG A 314 -2.92 6.79 20.55
C ARG A 314 -2.69 8.15 21.24
N LYS A 315 -3.65 9.06 21.06
CA LYS A 315 -3.60 10.37 21.73
C LYS A 315 -3.50 10.14 23.25
N PHE A 316 -2.53 10.81 23.88
CA PHE A 316 -2.24 10.71 25.32
C PHE A 316 -1.68 9.37 25.82
N ASP A 317 -1.30 8.45 24.94
CA ASP A 317 -0.59 7.25 25.34
C ASP A 317 0.89 7.60 25.60
N PRO A 318 1.41 7.36 26.82
CA PRO A 318 2.78 7.74 27.18
C PRO A 318 3.84 6.84 26.52
N LEU A 319 3.44 5.71 25.93
CA LEU A 319 4.34 4.74 25.31
C LEU A 319 4.35 4.93 23.79
N PRO A 320 5.52 5.09 23.15
CA PRO A 320 5.64 5.19 21.70
C PRO A 320 5.44 3.82 21.04
N ARG A 321 4.18 3.37 20.99
CA ARG A 321 3.77 2.08 20.41
C ARG A 321 2.85 2.27 19.22
N ASP A 322 2.92 1.33 18.29
CA ASP A 322 1.94 1.20 17.21
C ASP A 322 0.91 0.13 17.58
N VAL A 323 -0.31 0.55 17.85
CA VAL A 323 -1.41 -0.36 18.22
C VAL A 323 -2.16 -0.92 17.02
N GLY A 324 -1.77 -0.56 15.79
CA GLY A 324 -2.44 -0.99 14.57
C GLY A 324 -3.90 -0.55 14.51
N ARG A 325 -4.78 -1.45 14.07
CA ARG A 325 -6.22 -1.24 13.90
C ARG A 325 -6.94 -0.79 15.17
N MET A 326 -6.48 -1.24 16.35
CA MET A 326 -7.07 -0.81 17.63
C MET A 326 -7.04 0.72 17.81
N GLY A 327 -6.10 1.42 17.17
CA GLY A 327 -6.05 2.88 17.24
C GLY A 327 -7.28 3.58 16.65
N GLU A 328 -8.04 2.88 15.80
CA GLU A 328 -9.22 3.40 15.11
C GLU A 328 -10.52 2.67 15.52
N SER A 329 -10.44 1.39 15.93
CA SER A 329 -11.62 0.63 16.34
C SER A 329 -11.90 0.67 17.84
N ASP A 330 -10.92 1.05 18.67
CA ASP A 330 -10.96 0.98 20.13
C ASP A 330 -11.22 -0.44 20.71
N ARG A 331 -11.12 -1.47 19.88
CA ARG A 331 -11.34 -2.87 20.25
C ARG A 331 -10.03 -3.57 20.61
N LEU A 332 -9.98 -4.20 21.77
CA LEU A 332 -8.76 -4.89 22.23
C LEU A 332 -8.37 -6.05 21.31
N GLU A 333 -9.35 -6.74 20.72
CA GLU A 333 -9.13 -7.80 19.75
C GLU A 333 -8.47 -7.33 18.44
N ASP A 334 -8.45 -6.02 18.18
CA ASP A 334 -7.78 -5.44 17.01
C ASP A 334 -6.36 -4.95 17.30
N ALA A 335 -5.85 -5.17 18.52
CA ALA A 335 -4.51 -4.75 18.91
C ALA A 335 -3.45 -5.37 17.98
N TYR A 336 -2.56 -4.51 17.48
CA TYR A 336 -1.43 -4.88 16.60
C TYR A 336 -1.82 -5.54 15.28
N ARG A 337 -3.10 -5.47 14.91
CA ARG A 337 -3.54 -5.92 13.60
C ARG A 337 -3.32 -4.83 12.55
N PHE A 338 -2.77 -5.23 11.42
CA PHE A 338 -2.58 -4.36 10.25
C PHE A 338 -3.29 -4.95 9.05
N ARG A 339 -3.70 -4.09 8.12
CA ARG A 339 -4.39 -4.46 6.89
C ARG A 339 -3.48 -5.40 6.09
N VAL A 340 -4.03 -6.53 5.68
CA VAL A 340 -3.34 -7.48 4.79
C VAL A 340 -3.02 -6.75 3.47
N PRO A 341 -1.74 -6.54 3.11
CA PRO A 341 -1.40 -5.77 1.92
C PRO A 341 -1.71 -6.55 0.64
N MET A 342 -1.90 -5.82 -0.45
CA MET A 342 -2.01 -6.38 -1.80
C MET A 342 -0.63 -6.84 -2.28
N LEU A 343 -0.55 -7.97 -2.99
CA LEU A 343 0.74 -8.57 -3.39
C LEU A 343 1.15 -8.31 -4.84
N ARG A 344 0.32 -7.62 -5.63
CA ARG A 344 0.71 -7.21 -6.99
C ARG A 344 1.93 -6.28 -6.92
N ASN A 345 2.95 -6.58 -7.74
CA ASN A 345 4.23 -5.87 -7.79
C ASN A 345 5.02 -5.84 -6.46
N VAL A 346 4.76 -6.77 -5.53
CA VAL A 346 5.44 -6.78 -4.22
C VAL A 346 6.96 -6.92 -4.32
N GLU A 347 7.46 -7.57 -5.39
CA GLU A 347 8.89 -7.63 -5.76
C GLU A 347 9.56 -6.25 -5.80
N LEU A 348 8.82 -5.19 -6.17
CA LEU A 348 9.37 -3.87 -6.43
C LEU A 348 9.38 -2.95 -5.19
N THR A 349 8.83 -3.39 -4.06
CA THR A 349 8.53 -2.54 -2.89
C THR A 349 9.23 -2.94 -1.57
N PRO A 350 10.51 -3.34 -1.57
CA PRO A 350 11.22 -3.55 -0.31
C PRO A 350 11.46 -2.20 0.42
N PRO A 351 11.65 -2.21 1.74
CA PRO A 351 11.49 -3.33 2.67
C PRO A 351 10.01 -3.60 3.04
N TYR A 352 9.76 -4.75 3.67
CA TYR A 352 8.44 -5.33 3.89
C TYR A 352 7.97 -5.25 5.36
N GLY A 353 6.65 -5.21 5.53
CA GLY A 353 5.98 -5.02 6.82
C GLY A 353 5.45 -3.60 7.00
N HIS A 354 4.53 -3.38 7.95
CA HIS A 354 3.94 -2.05 8.17
C HIS A 354 4.97 -0.99 8.57
N ASN A 355 6.09 -1.41 9.15
CA ASN A 355 7.24 -0.59 9.53
C ASN A 355 8.51 -0.93 8.71
N GLY A 356 8.40 -1.80 7.69
CA GLY A 356 9.54 -2.21 6.87
C GLY A 356 10.61 -3.01 7.64
N SER A 357 10.19 -3.93 8.50
CA SER A 357 11.05 -4.74 9.38
C SER A 357 11.96 -5.74 8.66
N TYR A 358 11.64 -6.10 7.41
CA TYR A 358 12.38 -7.12 6.65
C TYR A 358 12.78 -6.61 5.27
N ARG A 359 14.08 -6.69 4.92
CA ARG A 359 14.59 -6.18 3.64
C ARG A 359 14.12 -7.01 2.45
N THR A 360 13.96 -8.32 2.64
CA THR A 360 13.74 -9.27 1.54
C THR A 360 12.42 -10.04 1.70
N LEU A 361 11.85 -10.49 0.57
CA LEU A 361 10.70 -11.39 0.58
C LEU A 361 11.03 -12.71 1.27
N VAL A 362 12.27 -13.19 1.18
CA VAL A 362 12.71 -14.40 1.88
C VAL A 362 12.59 -14.22 3.39
N SER A 363 13.11 -13.12 3.95
CA SER A 363 12.98 -12.83 5.39
C SER A 363 11.53 -12.65 5.80
N MET A 364 10.72 -11.95 5.00
CA MET A 364 9.29 -11.75 5.28
C MET A 364 8.51 -13.06 5.28
N ILE A 365 8.70 -13.94 4.29
CA ILE A 365 8.02 -15.25 4.23
C ILE A 365 8.55 -16.18 5.33
N THR A 366 9.83 -16.10 5.67
CA THR A 366 10.40 -16.83 6.81
C THR A 366 9.72 -16.42 8.11
N HIS A 367 9.45 -15.12 8.31
CA HIS A 367 8.68 -14.64 9.46
C HIS A 367 7.25 -15.17 9.49
N HIS A 368 6.58 -15.28 8.34
CA HIS A 368 5.24 -15.90 8.29
C HIS A 368 5.27 -17.36 8.73
N ALA A 369 6.28 -18.13 8.32
CA ALA A 369 6.41 -19.54 8.67
C ALA A 369 6.89 -19.75 10.13
N TYR A 370 7.69 -18.83 10.66
CA TYR A 370 8.37 -18.98 11.96
C TYR A 370 8.39 -17.69 12.80
N PRO A 371 7.24 -17.08 13.13
CA PRO A 371 7.20 -15.72 13.67
C PRO A 371 7.95 -15.54 14.99
N ALA A 372 7.86 -16.49 15.92
CA ALA A 372 8.59 -16.43 17.18
C ALA A 372 10.12 -16.46 16.97
N ARG A 373 10.61 -17.45 16.20
CA ARG A 373 12.03 -17.59 15.89
C ARG A 373 12.56 -16.38 15.13
N SER A 374 11.82 -15.92 14.13
CA SER A 374 12.20 -14.77 13.31
C SER A 374 12.32 -13.49 14.12
N ARG A 375 11.50 -13.30 15.17
CA ARG A 375 11.67 -12.18 16.11
C ARG A 375 12.91 -12.32 16.98
N ASP A 376 13.17 -13.53 17.49
CA ASP A 376 14.30 -13.77 18.41
C ASP A 376 15.65 -13.63 17.72
N THR A 377 15.71 -13.89 16.42
CA THR A 377 16.93 -13.74 15.60
C THR A 377 16.90 -12.46 14.75
N TRP A 378 15.92 -11.59 14.91
CA TRP A 378 15.84 -10.35 14.13
C TRP A 378 16.92 -9.37 14.58
N THR A 379 17.50 -8.67 13.62
CA THR A 379 18.55 -7.70 13.88
C THR A 379 18.34 -6.42 13.05
N LYS A 380 18.93 -5.31 13.51
CA LYS A 380 18.76 -3.98 12.88
C LYS A 380 19.38 -3.90 11.49
N GLU A 381 20.22 -4.87 11.12
CA GLU A 381 20.79 -5.04 9.79
C GLU A 381 19.74 -5.36 8.73
N GLU A 382 18.49 -5.70 9.08
CA GLU A 382 17.36 -5.80 8.13
C GLU A 382 16.83 -4.42 7.71
N LEU A 383 17.12 -3.37 8.48
CA LEU A 383 16.51 -2.06 8.30
C LEU A 383 17.19 -1.24 7.21
N VAL A 384 16.40 -0.40 6.55
CA VAL A 384 16.87 0.64 5.64
C VAL A 384 16.40 1.98 6.19
N LEU A 385 17.23 2.60 7.04
CA LEU A 385 16.92 3.87 7.69
C LEU A 385 17.88 4.96 7.24
N PRO A 386 17.39 6.14 6.83
CA PRO A 386 18.24 7.32 6.68
C PRO A 386 18.96 7.64 8.00
N LYS A 387 20.25 7.97 7.90
CA LYS A 387 21.10 8.27 9.07
C LYS A 387 20.58 9.50 9.81
N ALA A 388 20.24 9.34 11.09
CA ALA A 388 19.88 10.42 12.00
C ALA A 388 20.28 10.03 13.42
N HIS A 389 21.53 10.36 13.81
CA HIS A 389 22.09 9.95 15.11
C HIS A 389 21.26 10.43 16.32
N TRP A 390 20.51 11.52 16.17
CA TRP A 390 19.62 12.01 17.23
C TRP A 390 18.33 11.18 17.39
N LEU A 391 18.01 10.31 16.41
CA LEU A 391 16.86 9.41 16.44
C LEU A 391 17.24 7.97 16.84
N ASP A 392 18.52 7.60 16.77
CA ASP A 392 18.97 6.22 17.03
C ASP A 392 18.48 5.64 18.37
N LYS A 393 18.36 6.47 19.42
CA LYS A 393 17.81 6.02 20.70
C LYS A 393 16.29 5.89 20.67
N ILE A 394 15.59 6.88 20.12
CA ILE A 394 14.12 6.94 20.17
C ILE A 394 13.47 5.95 19.20
N ASP A 395 14.15 5.61 18.10
CA ASP A 395 13.69 4.60 17.15
C ASP A 395 13.57 3.20 17.78
N PHE A 396 14.29 2.91 18.86
CA PHE A 396 14.29 1.58 19.49
C PHE A 396 13.92 1.63 20.97
N ILE A 397 13.41 2.77 21.46
CA ILE A 397 13.06 2.91 22.88
C ILE A 397 11.96 1.93 23.28
N ILE A 398 11.06 1.58 22.34
CA ILE A 398 9.94 0.67 22.58
C ILE A 398 10.41 -0.75 22.92
N GLU A 399 11.58 -1.18 22.42
CA GLU A 399 12.16 -2.49 22.72
C GLU A 399 12.53 -2.65 24.20
N GLN A 400 12.67 -1.53 24.95
CA GLN A 400 12.98 -1.53 26.38
C GLN A 400 11.74 -1.81 27.25
N ASP A 401 10.53 -1.69 26.69
CA ASP A 401 9.30 -2.02 27.40
C ASP A 401 9.00 -3.53 27.28
N TYR A 402 9.44 -4.29 28.29
CA TYR A 402 9.26 -5.74 28.33
C TYR A 402 7.77 -6.16 28.32
N LEU A 403 6.86 -5.36 28.90
CA LEU A 403 5.43 -5.66 28.95
C LEU A 403 4.79 -5.44 27.58
N GLU A 404 5.15 -4.36 26.90
CA GLU A 404 4.72 -4.10 25.52
C GLU A 404 5.26 -5.17 24.58
N MET A 405 6.54 -5.55 24.70
CA MET A 405 7.13 -6.62 23.87
C MET A 405 6.45 -7.97 24.11
N ALA A 406 6.10 -8.30 25.36
CA ALA A 406 5.33 -9.49 25.69
C ALA A 406 3.91 -9.44 25.10
N ARG A 407 3.22 -8.29 25.17
CA ARG A 407 1.89 -8.09 24.59
C ARG A 407 1.91 -8.29 23.08
N GLN A 408 2.83 -7.67 22.36
CA GLN A 408 2.96 -7.86 20.91
C GLN A 408 3.30 -9.31 20.53
N ARG A 409 4.21 -9.97 21.28
CA ARG A 409 4.55 -11.39 21.06
C ARG A 409 3.35 -12.32 21.23
N SER A 410 2.41 -11.97 22.12
CA SER A 410 1.20 -12.76 22.34
C SER A 410 0.13 -12.60 21.26
N GLN A 411 0.26 -11.59 20.39
CA GLN A 411 -0.74 -11.25 19.38
C GLN A 411 -0.24 -11.67 17.99
N ILE A 412 -0.58 -12.92 17.62
CA ILE A 412 -0.28 -13.52 16.31
C ILE A 412 -1.55 -14.22 15.82
N ASP A 413 -2.11 -13.74 14.71
CA ASP A 413 -3.37 -14.25 14.13
C ASP A 413 -3.18 -15.36 13.09
N ILE A 414 -1.93 -15.77 12.85
CA ILE A 414 -1.59 -16.79 11.87
C ILE A 414 -1.03 -18.03 12.56
N ASN A 415 -1.41 -19.18 12.02
CA ASN A 415 -0.83 -20.48 12.37
C ASN A 415 -0.62 -21.26 11.07
N LEU A 416 0.43 -20.90 10.35
CA LEU A 416 0.76 -21.47 9.06
C LEU A 416 1.63 -22.73 9.23
N PRO A 417 1.54 -23.71 8.33
CA PRO A 417 2.42 -24.86 8.37
C PRO A 417 3.89 -24.44 8.15
N PRO A 418 4.85 -25.19 8.71
CA PRO A 418 6.26 -24.92 8.49
C PRO A 418 6.61 -25.07 7.01
N LEU A 419 7.57 -24.26 6.55
CA LEU A 419 8.04 -24.27 5.16
C LEU A 419 9.53 -24.61 5.09
N LEU A 420 9.89 -25.42 4.10
CA LEU A 420 11.28 -25.68 3.74
C LEU A 420 11.89 -24.49 3.00
N THR A 421 13.22 -24.36 3.02
CA THR A 421 13.93 -23.26 2.37
C THR A 421 13.63 -23.18 0.87
N ASN A 422 13.56 -24.32 0.17
CA ASN A 422 13.20 -24.37 -1.25
C ASN A 422 11.75 -23.94 -1.51
N GLU A 423 10.81 -24.26 -0.61
CA GLU A 423 9.42 -23.83 -0.71
C GLU A 423 9.29 -22.32 -0.52
N ILE A 424 10.04 -21.73 0.40
CA ILE A 424 10.12 -20.26 0.56
C ILE A 424 10.60 -19.61 -0.74
N HIS A 425 11.66 -20.13 -1.36
CA HIS A 425 12.14 -19.57 -2.63
C HIS A 425 11.18 -19.79 -3.80
N ASP A 426 10.44 -20.90 -3.83
CA ASP A 426 9.41 -21.11 -4.85
C ASP A 426 8.22 -20.15 -4.64
N LEU A 427 7.81 -19.87 -3.40
CA LEU A 427 6.84 -18.81 -3.08
C LEU A 427 7.34 -17.43 -3.55
N VAL A 428 8.60 -17.08 -3.29
CA VAL A 428 9.21 -15.84 -3.81
C VAL A 428 9.14 -15.79 -5.34
N ALA A 429 9.47 -16.89 -6.02
CA ALA A 429 9.38 -16.96 -7.48
C ALA A 429 7.94 -16.68 -7.96
N PHE A 430 6.93 -17.25 -7.29
CA PHE A 430 5.53 -16.95 -7.58
C PHE A 430 5.18 -15.48 -7.33
N LEU A 431 5.63 -14.86 -6.24
CA LEU A 431 5.39 -13.43 -5.99
C LEU A 431 6.02 -12.54 -7.06
N HIS A 432 7.16 -12.91 -7.64
CA HIS A 432 7.73 -12.20 -8.79
C HIS A 432 6.88 -12.34 -10.06
N ALA A 433 6.12 -13.43 -10.18
CA ALA A 433 5.16 -13.59 -11.28
C ALA A 433 3.93 -12.67 -11.15
N LEU A 434 3.76 -12.00 -10.00
CA LEU A 434 2.72 -10.99 -9.77
C LEU A 434 3.19 -9.56 -10.14
N THR A 435 4.40 -9.42 -10.68
CA THR A 435 4.95 -8.14 -11.13
C THR A 435 4.57 -7.90 -12.59
N GLY A 436 3.87 -6.81 -12.87
CA GLY A 436 3.49 -6.38 -14.22
C GLY A 436 4.69 -5.99 -15.07
N ASP A 437 4.63 -6.25 -16.38
CA ASP A 437 5.72 -5.93 -17.31
C ASP A 437 5.98 -4.41 -17.37
N GLN A 438 4.93 -3.58 -17.41
CA GLN A 438 5.07 -2.12 -17.38
C GLN A 438 5.68 -1.61 -16.07
N ALA A 439 5.25 -2.19 -14.94
CA ALA A 439 5.79 -1.84 -13.63
C ALA A 439 7.26 -2.22 -13.50
N LYS A 440 7.64 -3.40 -14.01
CA LYS A 440 9.02 -3.90 -14.03
C LYS A 440 9.93 -3.06 -14.93
N ALA A 441 9.41 -2.63 -16.08
CA ALA A 441 10.12 -1.72 -16.98
C ALA A 441 10.29 -0.30 -16.42
N GLN A 442 9.51 0.07 -15.39
CA GLN A 442 9.49 1.40 -14.79
C GLN A 442 9.26 2.51 -15.80
N ASN A 443 8.41 2.28 -16.80
CA ASN A 443 8.12 3.22 -17.88
C ASN A 443 7.10 4.31 -17.49
N PHE A 444 7.29 4.92 -16.32
CA PHE A 444 6.42 5.98 -15.79
C PHE A 444 6.86 7.37 -16.26
N ILE A 445 5.90 8.23 -16.61
CA ILE A 445 6.19 9.55 -17.17
C ILE A 445 6.39 10.57 -16.04
N ILE A 446 7.65 10.82 -15.69
CA ILE A 446 8.04 11.89 -14.77
C ILE A 446 8.06 13.22 -15.54
N PRO A 447 7.38 14.28 -15.08
CA PRO A 447 7.43 15.58 -15.74
C PRO A 447 8.84 16.20 -15.63
N GLU A 448 9.29 16.83 -16.70
CA GLU A 448 10.56 17.60 -16.69
C GLU A 448 10.46 18.85 -15.80
N ARG A 449 9.29 19.49 -15.80
CA ARG A 449 8.95 20.63 -14.95
C ARG A 449 7.52 20.52 -14.44
N VAL A 450 7.23 21.21 -13.34
CA VAL A 450 5.87 21.41 -12.83
C VAL A 450 5.50 22.90 -12.88
N PRO A 451 4.20 23.24 -12.91
CA PRO A 451 3.74 24.63 -13.02
C PRO A 451 4.25 25.58 -11.92
N SER A 452 4.53 25.08 -10.70
CA SER A 452 5.13 25.91 -9.64
C SER A 452 6.57 26.34 -9.90
N GLY A 453 7.26 25.72 -10.87
CA GLY A 453 8.69 25.88 -11.12
C GLY A 453 9.60 25.19 -10.10
N LEU A 454 9.04 24.48 -9.09
CA LEU A 454 9.82 23.74 -8.12
C LEU A 454 10.51 22.52 -8.77
N PRO A 455 11.69 22.10 -8.27
CA PRO A 455 12.44 21.01 -8.89
C PRO A 455 11.73 19.66 -8.71
N VAL A 456 11.66 18.89 -9.80
CA VAL A 456 11.14 17.53 -9.83
C VAL A 456 12.27 16.54 -9.61
N SER A 457 12.11 15.60 -8.67
CA SER A 457 13.04 14.49 -8.51
C SER A 457 12.97 13.58 -9.75
N GLN A 458 14.06 13.52 -10.51
CA GLN A 458 14.17 12.69 -11.71
C GLN A 458 14.54 11.24 -11.37
N ARG A 459 14.43 10.35 -12.37
CA ARG A 459 14.77 8.92 -12.22
C ARG A 459 16.20 8.77 -11.68
N GLN A 460 16.33 8.00 -10.61
CA GLN A 460 17.63 7.43 -10.24
C GLN A 460 17.85 6.20 -11.12
N LEU A 461 18.98 6.17 -11.85
CA LEU A 461 19.42 4.94 -12.51
C LEU A 461 19.59 3.88 -11.42
N ARG A 462 18.81 2.80 -11.48
CA ARG A 462 19.12 1.62 -10.67
C ARG A 462 20.51 1.17 -11.10
N GLN A 463 21.48 1.18 -10.19
CA GLN A 463 22.73 0.50 -10.48
C GLN A 463 22.38 -0.97 -10.74
N ASN A 464 22.64 -1.43 -11.96
CA ASN A 464 22.44 -2.83 -12.32
C ASN A 464 23.33 -3.69 -11.43
N GLY A 465 22.71 -4.46 -10.54
CA GLY A 465 23.39 -5.45 -9.72
C GLY A 465 22.96 -5.34 -8.26
N ALA A 466 22.12 -6.29 -7.85
CA ALA A 466 21.80 -6.62 -6.46
C ALA A 466 21.41 -5.44 -5.55
N LEU A 467 20.19 -5.52 -4.99
CA LEU A 467 20.05 -5.01 -3.62
C LEU A 467 21.21 -5.62 -2.81
N PRO A 468 22.02 -4.84 -2.07
CA PRO A 468 23.00 -5.45 -1.18
C PRO A 468 22.35 -6.44 -0.21
#